data_AF-A0A537HN00-F1
#
_entry.id   AF-A0A537HN00-F1
#
_cell.length_a   1.000
_cell.length_b   1.000
_cell.length_c   1.000
_cell.angle_alpha   90.00
_cell.angle_beta   90.00
_cell.angle_gamma   90.00
#
_symmetry.space_group_name_H-M   'P 1'
#
loop_
_entity.id
_entity.type
_entity.pdbx_description
1 polymer ?
#
loop_
_entity_poly.entity_id
_entity_poly.type
_entity_poly.pdbx_seq_one_letter_code
_entity_poly.pdbx_strand_id
1 'polypeptide(L)'
;MSIRWDVLDVLPDVLPELPDDSTICLFHSHTLYQFPQELRNRLSSQIAELSRGRNLFEISFEWWRGKEQPLLELGRIRNGNREEEVLAYCNPHGEWLQWVHKGQL
;
A
#
# COMPACT_ATOMS: atom_id res chain seq x y z
N MET A 1 21.05 19.11 8.47
CA MET A 1 19.63 18.73 8.60
C MET A 1 19.42 17.55 7.65
N SER A 2 19.46 16.32 8.17
CA SER A 2 19.20 15.12 7.36
C SER A 2 17.69 15.02 7.21
N ILE A 3 17.18 14.98 5.98
CA ILE A 3 15.75 14.78 5.80
C ILE A 3 15.50 13.27 5.85
N ARG A 4 14.76 12.81 6.87
CA ARG A 4 14.32 11.41 6.98
C ARG A 4 13.17 11.22 5.98
N TRP A 5 13.49 10.69 4.79
CA TRP A 5 12.51 10.39 3.73
C TRP A 5 12.35 8.89 3.46
N ASP A 6 13.05 8.03 4.21
CA ASP A 6 12.84 6.59 4.10
C ASP A 6 11.54 6.22 4.83
N VAL A 7 10.59 5.63 4.10
CA VAL A 7 9.31 5.20 4.64
C VAL A 7 9.45 4.25 5.83
N LEU A 8 10.51 3.42 5.85
CA LEU A 8 10.76 2.47 6.95
C LEU A 8 11.11 3.18 8.27
N ASP A 9 11.68 4.39 8.17
CA ASP A 9 12.05 5.22 9.32
C ASP A 9 10.92 6.16 9.74
N VAL A 10 10.11 6.63 8.78
CA VAL A 10 9.10 7.67 9.03
C VAL A 10 7.74 7.09 9.43
N LEU A 11 7.34 5.96 8.86
CA LEU A 11 6.00 5.40 9.07
C LEU A 11 5.67 5.09 10.54
N PRO A 12 6.59 4.53 11.35
CA PRO A 12 6.34 4.29 12.78
C PRO A 12 6.17 5.56 13.61
N ASP A 13 6.79 6.66 13.18
CA ASP A 13 6.73 7.95 13.88
C ASP A 13 5.44 8.70 13.52
N VAL A 14 5.03 8.68 12.24
CA VAL A 14 3.88 9.49 11.75
C VAL A 14 2.53 8.87 12.06
N LEU A 15 2.36 7.54 11.95
CA LEU A 15 1.04 6.93 12.14
C LEU A 15 0.43 7.14 13.55
N PRO A 16 1.20 7.11 14.65
CA PRO A 16 0.69 7.41 15.98
C PRO A 16 0.28 8.88 16.19
N GLU A 17 0.78 9.81 15.37
CA GLU A 17 0.42 11.24 15.49
C GLU A 17 -0.94 11.56 14.85
N LEU A 18 -1.47 10.65 14.03
CA LEU A 18 -2.74 10.84 13.32
C LEU A 18 -3.94 10.56 14.24
N PRO A 19 -5.04 11.34 14.18
CA PRO A 19 -6.21 11.17 15.04
C PRO A 19 -6.74 9.74 15.07
N ASP A 20 -7.14 9.25 16.25
CA ASP A 20 -7.63 7.87 16.44
C ASP A 20 -8.92 7.57 15.66
N ASP A 21 -9.73 8.58 15.38
CA ASP A 21 -10.98 8.47 14.63
C ASP A 21 -10.80 8.51 13.10
N SER A 22 -9.56 8.74 12.64
CA SER A 22 -9.25 8.78 11.20
C SER A 22 -9.00 7.39 10.62
N THR A 23 -9.49 7.19 9.39
CA THR A 23 -9.10 6.02 8.60
C THR A 23 -7.76 6.27 7.93
N ILE A 24 -6.80 5.36 8.12
CA ILE A 24 -5.50 5.45 7.42
C ILE A 24 -5.57 4.73 6.10
N CYS A 25 -5.17 5.45 5.06
CA CYS A 25 -4.91 4.89 3.75
C CYS A 25 -3.46 5.18 3.36
N LEU A 26 -2.66 4.13 3.27
CA LEU A 26 -1.32 4.20 2.68
C LEU A 26 -1.48 4.11 1.17
N PHE A 27 -0.91 5.05 0.44
CA PHE A 27 -0.95 5.05 -1.02
C PHE A 27 0.47 5.08 -1.58
N HIS A 28 0.74 4.22 -2.53
CA HIS A 28 1.97 4.26 -3.30
C HIS A 28 1.76 3.76 -4.72
N SER A 29 2.52 4.34 -5.65
CA SER A 29 2.49 4.00 -7.06
C SER A 29 3.91 3.82 -7.56
N HIS A 30 4.20 2.70 -8.23
CA HIS A 30 5.49 2.43 -8.85
C HIS A 30 6.67 2.67 -7.88
N THR A 31 6.51 2.28 -6.61
CA THR A 31 7.48 2.52 -5.55
C THR A 31 8.09 1.21 -5.08
N LEU A 32 7.26 0.24 -4.70
CA LEU A 32 7.74 -0.99 -4.08
C LEU A 32 8.38 -1.97 -5.07
N TYR A 33 8.07 -1.85 -6.37
CA TYR A 33 8.78 -2.64 -7.39
C TYR A 33 10.28 -2.30 -7.45
N GLN A 34 10.68 -1.09 -7.02
CA GLN A 34 12.08 -0.66 -6.96
C GLN A 34 12.81 -1.17 -5.72
N PHE A 35 12.07 -1.65 -4.71
CA PHE A 35 12.65 -2.10 -3.45
C PHE A 35 13.26 -3.51 -3.62
N PRO A 36 14.36 -3.82 -2.92
CA PRO A 36 14.75 -5.21 -2.68
C PRO A 36 13.65 -5.96 -1.91
N GLN A 37 13.60 -7.30 -2.06
CA GLN A 37 12.57 -8.12 -1.38
C GLN A 37 12.62 -7.95 0.14
N GLU A 38 13.82 -7.79 0.69
CA GLU A 38 14.06 -7.61 2.12
C GLU A 38 13.40 -6.32 2.63
N LEU A 39 13.46 -5.22 1.86
CA LEU A 39 12.83 -3.96 2.24
C LEU A 39 11.30 -4.02 2.11
N ARG A 40 10.78 -4.70 1.07
CA ARG A 40 9.33 -4.96 0.97
C ARG A 40 8.81 -5.77 2.16
N ASN A 41 9.54 -6.80 2.56
CA ASN A 41 9.16 -7.63 3.70
C ASN A 41 9.17 -6.80 4.99
N ARG A 42 10.20 -5.97 5.20
CA ARG A 42 10.28 -5.07 6.36
C ARG A 42 9.10 -4.10 6.41
N LEU A 43 8.78 -3.45 5.29
CA LEU A 43 7.65 -2.54 5.21
C LEU A 43 6.33 -3.26 5.52
N SER A 44 6.11 -4.43 4.91
CA SER A 44 4.92 -5.26 5.15
C SER A 44 4.78 -5.65 6.62
N SER A 45 5.87 -6.08 7.27
CA SER A 45 5.88 -6.38 8.70
C SER A 45 5.59 -5.15 9.57
N GLN A 46 6.15 -3.98 9.23
CA GLN A 46 5.86 -2.74 9.97
C GLN A 46 4.39 -2.34 9.84
N ILE A 47 3.80 -2.40 8.64
CA ILE A 47 2.37 -2.12 8.42
C ILE A 47 1.50 -3.11 9.21
N ALA A 48 1.86 -4.40 9.23
CA ALA A 48 1.15 -5.41 10.01
C ALA A 48 1.19 -5.10 11.52
N GLU A 49 2.35 -4.74 12.07
CA GLU A 49 2.47 -4.36 13.48
C GLU A 49 1.67 -3.09 13.82
N LEU A 50 1.76 -2.05 12.99
CA LEU A 50 1.01 -0.81 13.17
C LEU A 50 -0.51 -1.03 13.12
N SER A 51 -0.96 -2.01 12.31
CA SER A 51 -2.37 -2.36 12.19
C SER A 51 -2.97 -3.03 13.45
N ARG A 52 -2.16 -3.35 14.47
CA ARG A 52 -2.66 -3.85 15.76
C ARG A 52 -3.32 -2.77 16.59
N GLY A 53 -2.93 -1.50 16.41
CA GLY A 53 -3.55 -0.37 17.10
C GLY A 53 -4.79 0.17 16.40
N ARG A 54 -4.84 0.09 15.06
CA ARG A 54 -5.91 0.65 14.22
C ARG A 54 -5.97 -0.04 12.86
N ASN A 55 -7.15 -0.08 12.25
CA ASN A 55 -7.29 -0.63 10.89
C ASN A 55 -6.52 0.26 9.89
N LEU A 56 -5.80 -0.37 8.97
CA LEU A 56 -5.10 0.30 7.88
C LEU A 56 -5.64 -0.18 6.53
N PHE A 57 -5.70 0.72 5.57
CA PHE A 57 -5.91 0.41 4.17
C PHE A 57 -4.62 0.73 3.42
N GLU A 58 -4.31 -0.06 2.40
CA GLU A 58 -3.26 0.21 1.45
C GLU A 58 -3.85 0.22 0.05
N ILE A 59 -3.64 1.29 -0.70
CA ILE A 59 -3.91 1.34 -2.13
C ILE A 59 -2.56 1.33 -2.83
N SER A 60 -2.27 0.22 -3.50
CA SER A 60 -1.02 0.04 -4.21
C SER A 60 -1.27 0.06 -5.71
N PHE A 61 -0.42 0.79 -6.42
CA PHE A 61 -0.36 0.75 -7.88
C PHE A 61 1.02 0.28 -8.31
N GLU A 62 1.19 -1.03 -8.51
CA GLU A 62 2.52 -1.62 -8.69
C GLU A 62 2.60 -2.55 -9.91
N TRP A 63 3.81 -2.65 -10.48
CA TRP A 63 4.11 -3.60 -11.53
C TRP A 63 5.02 -4.71 -10.98
N TRP A 64 4.37 -5.78 -10.51
CA TRP A 64 5.08 -6.92 -9.98
C TRP A 64 5.71 -7.77 -11.08
N ARG A 65 6.90 -8.31 -10.79
CA ARG A 65 7.61 -9.23 -11.70
C ARG A 65 6.72 -10.41 -12.04
N GLY A 66 6.57 -10.69 -13.34
CA GLY A 66 5.74 -11.79 -13.84
C GLY A 66 4.26 -11.43 -14.07
N LYS A 67 3.85 -10.19 -13.81
CA LYS A 67 2.56 -9.66 -14.25
C LYS A 67 2.69 -8.99 -15.62
N GLU A 68 1.69 -9.18 -16.47
CA GLU A 68 1.66 -8.59 -17.82
C GLU A 68 1.47 -7.07 -17.79
N GLN A 69 0.77 -6.58 -16.77
CA GLN A 69 0.44 -5.17 -16.61
C GLN A 69 0.38 -4.78 -15.12
N PRO A 70 0.56 -3.50 -14.79
CA PRO A 70 0.36 -2.96 -13.44
C PRO A 70 -1.04 -3.22 -12.88
N LEU A 71 -1.10 -3.43 -11.56
CA LEU A 71 -2.33 -3.67 -10.82
C LEU A 71 -2.58 -2.53 -9.85
N LEU A 72 -3.85 -2.10 -9.77
CA LEU A 72 -4.36 -1.32 -8.65
C LEU A 72 -4.97 -2.30 -7.65
N GLU A 73 -4.41 -2.37 -6.45
CA GLU A 73 -4.82 -3.32 -5.42
C GLU A 73 -5.21 -2.58 -4.14
N LEU A 74 -6.19 -3.13 -3.42
CA LEU A 74 -6.61 -2.68 -2.09
C LEU A 74 -6.23 -3.73 -1.05
N GLY A 75 -5.27 -3.37 -0.21
CA GLY A 75 -4.96 -4.07 1.03
C GLY A 75 -5.85 -3.59 2.16
N ARG A 76 -6.50 -4.50 2.87
CA ARG A 76 -7.18 -4.26 4.15
C ARG A 76 -6.38 -4.95 5.24
N ILE A 77 -5.77 -4.17 6.13
CA ILE A 77 -4.88 -4.69 7.17
C ILE A 77 -5.50 -4.45 8.54
N ARG A 78 -5.79 -5.53 9.27
CA ARG A 78 -6.42 -5.50 10.58
C ARG A 78 -5.77 -6.50 11.51
N ASN A 79 -5.29 -6.02 12.65
CA ASN A 79 -4.65 -6.86 13.67
C ASN A 79 -3.54 -7.77 13.10
N GLY A 80 -2.72 -7.22 12.20
CA GLY A 80 -1.62 -7.91 11.52
C GLY A 80 -2.03 -8.78 10.33
N ASN A 81 -3.33 -9.01 10.10
CA ASN A 81 -3.81 -9.79 8.97
C ASN A 81 -4.09 -8.88 7.78
N ARG A 82 -3.66 -9.32 6.60
CA ARG A 82 -3.85 -8.60 5.33
C ARG A 82 -4.76 -9.40 4.40
N GLU A 83 -5.75 -8.71 3.86
CA GLU A 83 -6.59 -9.17 2.75
C GLU A 83 -6.35 -8.27 1.55
N GLU A 84 -6.14 -8.85 0.37
CA GLU A 84 -5.85 -8.10 -0.86
C GLU A 84 -6.95 -8.32 -1.90
N GLU A 85 -7.33 -7.24 -2.57
CA GLU A 85 -8.32 -7.23 -3.64
C GLU A 85 -7.76 -6.48 -4.85
N VAL A 86 -7.75 -7.10 -6.02
CA VAL A 86 -7.40 -6.40 -7.27
C VAL A 86 -8.60 -5.57 -7.72
N LEU A 87 -8.44 -4.25 -7.74
CA LEU A 87 -9.49 -3.31 -8.14
C LEU A 87 -9.48 -3.07 -9.66
N ALA A 88 -8.30 -2.94 -10.25
CA ALA A 88 -8.15 -2.63 -11.66
C ALA A 88 -6.82 -3.07 -12.25
N TYR A 89 -6.80 -3.20 -13.58
CA TYR A 89 -5.59 -3.23 -14.38
C TYR A 89 -5.34 -1.83 -14.95
N CYS A 90 -4.09 -1.41 -15.08
CA CYS A 90 -3.81 -0.06 -15.59
C CYS A 90 -2.65 -0.02 -16.57
N ASN A 91 -2.62 1.05 -17.37
CA ASN A 91 -1.44 1.45 -18.11
C ASN A 91 -0.33 1.94 -17.15
N PRO A 92 0.95 1.58 -17.36
CA PRO A 92 2.07 2.04 -16.53
C PRO A 92 2.25 3.57 -16.45
N HIS A 93 1.68 4.31 -17.38
CA HIS A 93 1.77 5.77 -17.47
C HIS A 93 0.39 6.45 -17.34
N GLY A 94 -0.64 5.72 -16.89
CA GLY A 94 -1.94 6.30 -16.53
C GLY A 94 -2.88 6.60 -17.69
N GLU A 95 -2.58 6.12 -18.90
CA GLU A 95 -3.44 6.35 -20.09
C GLU A 95 -4.81 5.68 -19.98
N TRP A 96 -4.88 4.54 -19.30
CA TRP A 96 -6.13 3.80 -19.12
C TRP A 96 -6.13 3.04 -17.80
N LEU A 97 -7.34 2.76 -17.33
CA LEU A 97 -7.62 1.92 -16.18
C LEU A 97 -8.86 1.07 -16.49
N GLN A 98 -8.75 -0.23 -16.22
CA GLN A 98 -9.81 -1.22 -16.43
C GLN A 98 -10.19 -1.85 -15.10
N TRP A 99 -11.36 -1.46 -14.58
CA TRP A 99 -11.91 -2.02 -13.35
C TRP A 99 -12.22 -3.51 -13.47
N VAL A 100 -11.91 -4.30 -12.44
CA VAL A 100 -12.22 -5.73 -12.35
C VAL A 100 -13.70 -5.96 -12.07
N HIS A 101 -14.29 -5.11 -11.21
CA HIS A 101 -15.70 -5.13 -10.88
C HIS A 101 -16.41 -3.91 -11.48
N LYS A 102 -17.49 -4.15 -12.22
CA LYS A 102 -18.47 -3.09 -12.53
C LYS A 102 -19.33 -2.96 -11.27
N GLY A 103 -19.10 -1.93 -10.47
CA GLY A 103 -19.94 -1.68 -9.30
C GLY A 103 -21.42 -1.71 -9.69
N GLN A 104 -22.24 -2.41 -8.90
CA GLN A 104 -23.68 -2.16 -8.94
C GLN A 104 -23.88 -0.77 -8.34
N LEU A 105 -24.12 0.21 -9.22
CA LEU A 105 -24.57 1.56 -8.85
C LEU A 105 -25.98 1.50 -8.26
#